data_AF-A0A7X6RFX5-F1
#
_entry.id   AF-A0A7X6RFX5-F1
#
_cell.length_a   1.000
_cell.length_b   1.000
_cell.length_c   1.000
_cell.angle_alpha   90.00
_cell.angle_beta   90.00
_cell.angle_gamma   90.00
#
_symmetry.space_group_name_H-M   'P 1'
#
loop_
_entity.id
_entity.type
_entity.pdbx_description
1 polymer ?
#
loop_
_entity_poly.entity_id
_entity_poly.type
_entity_poly.pdbx_seq_one_letter_code
_entity_poly.pdbx_strand_id
1 'polypeptide(L)' 'MDLGALVEPLVAFFSQGAGKAFLDVLTVIYRVLYPANAPAATPIELPR' A
#
# COMPACT_ATOMS: atom_id res chain seq x y z
N MET A 1 -7.19 -25.77 1.71
CA MET A 1 -7.84 -24.50 1.34
C MET A 1 -6.80 -23.66 0.66
N ASP A 2 -7.06 -23.28 -0.60
CA ASP A 2 -6.15 -22.48 -1.40
C ASP A 2 -6.29 -21.00 -1.00
N LEU A 3 -5.24 -20.43 -0.42
CA LEU A 3 -5.20 -19.02 -0.03
C LEU A 3 -5.33 -18.10 -1.26
N GLY A 4 -4.96 -18.59 -2.46
CA GLY A 4 -5.14 -17.86 -3.71
C GLY A 4 -6.60 -17.58 -4.02
N ALA A 5 -7.49 -18.54 -3.76
CA ALA A 5 -8.93 -18.40 -4.02
C ALA A 5 -9.62 -17.33 -3.13
N LEU A 6 -9.01 -16.95 -2.00
CA LEU A 6 -9.50 -15.85 -1.15
C LEU A 6 -8.98 -14.48 -1.59
N VAL A 7 -7.77 -14.44 -2.17
CA VAL A 7 -7.10 -13.20 -2.55
C VAL A 7 -7.52 -12.72 -3.94
N GLU A 8 -7.74 -13.66 -4.86
CA GLU A 8 -8.13 -13.38 -6.25
C GLU A 8 -9.38 -12.48 -6.40
N PRO A 9 -10.51 -12.71 -5.69
CA PRO A 9 -11.66 -11.80 -5.77
C PRO A 9 -11.37 -10.43 -5.17
N LEU A 10 -10.49 -10.35 -4.15
CA LEU A 10 -10.08 -9.11 -3.53
C LEU A 10 -9.24 -8.26 -4.49
N VAL A 11 -8.29 -8.90 -5.18
CA VAL A 11 -7.46 -8.26 -6.22
C VAL A 11 -8.33 -7.82 -7.40
N ALA A 12 -9.28 -8.65 -7.84
CA ALA A 12 -10.20 -8.30 -8.92
C ALA A 12 -11.09 -7.09 -8.56
N PHE A 13 -11.60 -7.05 -7.33
CA PHE A 13 -12.41 -5.93 -6.82
C PHE A 13 -11.62 -4.62 -6.84
N PHE A 14 -10.37 -4.65 -6.37
CA PHE A 14 -9.50 -3.48 -6.35
C PHE A 14 -8.93 -3.09 -7.72
N SER A 15 -8.99 -3.98 -8.70
CA SER A 15 -8.51 -3.73 -10.07
C SER A 15 -9.58 -3.14 -11.00
N GLN A 16 -10.87 -3.14 -10.61
CA GLN A 16 -11.98 -2.74 -11.48
C GLN A 16 -12.97 -1.78 -10.79
N GLY A 17 -13.62 -0.92 -11.59
CA GLY A 17 -14.76 -0.10 -11.17
C GLY A 17 -14.55 0.73 -9.89
N ALA A 18 -15.47 0.60 -8.94
CA ALA A 18 -15.50 1.36 -7.69
C ALA A 18 -14.36 1.01 -6.71
N GLY A 19 -13.86 -0.23 -6.72
CA GLY A 19 -12.76 -0.64 -5.83
C GLY A 19 -11.44 0.03 -6.19
N LYS A 20 -11.17 0.20 -7.49
CA LYS A 20 -10.02 1.00 -7.97
C LYS A 20 -10.14 2.46 -7.52
N ALA A 21 -11.30 3.08 -7.71
CA ALA A 21 -11.54 4.46 -7.29
C ALA A 21 -11.36 4.64 -5.77
N PHE A 22 -11.81 3.67 -4.97
CA PHE A 22 -11.63 3.69 -3.53
C PHE A 22 -10.14 3.60 -3.13
N LEU A 23 -9.37 2.71 -3.76
CA LEU A 23 -7.92 2.64 -3.54
C LEU A 23 -7.20 3.91 -3.96
N ASP A 24 -7.59 4.51 -5.10
CA ASP A 24 -6.98 5.74 -5.58
C ASP A 24 -7.22 6.87 -4.57
N VAL A 25 -8.43 7.00 -4.01
CA VAL A 25 -8.75 7.98 -2.96
C VAL A 25 -7.96 7.71 -1.68
N LEU A 26 -7.90 6.46 -1.21
CA LEU A 26 -7.11 6.11 -0.03
C LEU A 26 -5.61 6.37 -0.23
N THR A 27 -5.08 6.10 -1.42
CA THR A 27 -3.69 6.35 -1.78
C THR A 27 -3.38 7.84 -1.79
N VAL A 28 -4.31 8.67 -2.30
CA VAL A 28 -4.19 10.13 -2.25
C VAL A 28 -4.19 10.61 -0.81
N ILE A 29 -5.14 10.16 0.02
CA ILE A 29 -5.20 10.52 1.44
C ILE A 29 -3.91 10.11 2.16
N TYR A 30 -3.42 8.89 1.93
CA TYR A 30 -2.18 8.41 2.53
C TYR A 30 -0.98 9.28 2.13
N ARG A 31 -0.84 9.64 0.85
CA ARG A 31 0.24 10.52 0.39
C ARG A 31 0.15 11.94 0.94
N VAL A 32 -1.06 12.44 1.19
CA VAL A 32 -1.28 13.77 1.78
C VAL A 32 -0.98 13.77 3.28
N LEU A 33 -1.39 12.73 4.01
CA LEU A 33 -1.18 12.64 5.46
C LEU A 33 0.24 12.19 5.82
N TYR A 34 0.82 11.31 5.02
CA TYR A 34 2.17 10.78 5.17
C TYR A 34 2.99 11.09 3.92
N PRO A 35 3.25 12.38 3.64
CA PRO A 35 4.21 12.74 2.60
C PRO A 35 5.55 12.10 2.94
N ALA A 36 6.33 11.72 1.92
CA ALA A 36 7.63 11.05 2.05
C ALA A 36 8.73 11.96 2.65
N ASN A 37 8.42 12.66 3.73
CA ASN A 37 9.30 13.52 4.52
C ASN A 37 10.04 12.73 5.60
N ALA A 38 9.85 11.41 5.68
CA ALA A 38 10.69 10.58 6.52
C ALA A 38 12.10 10.61 5.90
N PRO A 39 13.11 11.17 6.60
CA PRO A 39 14.47 11.19 6.10
C PRO A 39 14.87 9.77 5.72
N ALA A 40 15.50 9.61 4.56
CA ALA A 40 16.00 8.32 4.09
C ALA A 40 16.79 7.66 5.22
N ALA A 41 16.55 6.36 5.44
CA ALA A 41 17.25 5.61 6.46
C ALA A 41 18.76 5.78 6.27
N THR A 42 19.39 6.55 7.16
CA THR A 42 20.83 6.76 7.13
C THR A 42 21.51 5.50 7.65
N PRO A 43 22.58 5.02 7.01
CA PRO A 43 23.37 3.92 7.55
C PRO A 43 23.83 4.27 8.98
N ILE A 44 23.47 3.43 9.95
CA ILE A 44 23.99 3.51 11.32
C ILE A 44 25.15 2.53 11.45
N GLU A 45 26.29 2.96 11.97
CA GLU A 45 27.39 2.06 12.31
C GLU A 45 26.98 1.25 13.55
N LEU A 46 26.81 -0.06 13.39
CA LEU A 46 26.58 -0.97 14.51
C LEU A 46 27.89 -1.12 15.31
N PRO A 47 27.90 -0.93 16.63
CA PRO A 47 29.08 -1.22 17.44
C PRO A 47 29.44 -2.71 17.33
N ARG A 48 30.73 -3.01 17.15
CA ARG A 48 31.28 -4.38 17.15
C ARG A 48 31.27 -4.98 18.55
#